data_AF-A0A3D2EMH8-F1
#
_entry.id   AF-A0A3D2EMH8-F1
#
_cell.length_a   1.000
_cell.length_b   1.000
_cell.length_c   1.000
_cell.angle_alpha   90.00
_cell.angle_beta   90.00
_cell.angle_gamma   90.00
#
_symmetry.space_group_name_H-M   'P 1'
#
loop_
_entity.id
_entity.type
_entity.pdbx_description
1 polymer ?
#
loop_
_entity_poly.entity_id
_entity_poly.type
_entity_poly.pdbx_seq_one_letter_code
_entity_poly.pdbx_strand_id
1 'polypeptide(L)'
;YIRSNISMDNLAPLSQWIGTLGRSDQGGHGRAEFARRQSLHEQAEIAALLDVGYFMDRASTVYGYDRFLVDAGGSLIEVVDLDNPAQDPVLQHLTRRTQLVYIEAPDAHVERLIERTIAYPKPMFYRAAFLDAAIADYSAETGIASANDFAPLEFVKWVFPRLINARRERYERLVEAGLARRVAADDIARVETEADFLDLVGQSA
;
A
#
# COMPACT_ATOMS: atom_id res chain seq x y z
N TYR A 1 -7.47 19.18 -25.73
CA TYR A 1 -6.24 18.40 -25.53
C TYR A 1 -6.37 17.67 -24.21
N ILE A 2 -6.32 16.33 -24.21
CA ILE A 2 -6.38 15.49 -23.00
C ILE A 2 -5.03 14.80 -22.89
N ARG A 3 -4.35 14.98 -21.75
CA ARG A 3 -3.07 14.31 -21.42
C ARG A 3 -3.10 13.84 -19.97
N SER A 4 -2.30 12.83 -19.64
CA SER A 4 -2.09 12.44 -18.25
C SER A 4 -1.42 13.58 -17.48
N ASN A 5 -1.92 13.86 -16.28
CA ASN A 5 -1.23 14.71 -15.31
C ASN A 5 -0.29 13.91 -14.39
N ILE A 6 -0.33 12.58 -14.48
CA ILE A 6 0.53 11.65 -13.75
C ILE A 6 1.83 11.46 -14.53
N SER A 7 2.96 11.54 -13.86
CA SER A 7 4.28 11.17 -14.35
C SER A 7 4.98 10.22 -13.37
N MET A 8 6.11 9.63 -13.77
CA MET A 8 6.92 8.80 -12.87
C MET A 8 7.30 9.55 -11.58
N ASP A 9 7.63 10.84 -11.69
CA ASP A 9 8.02 11.67 -10.55
C ASP A 9 6.84 12.35 -9.84
N ASN A 10 5.61 12.22 -10.36
CA ASN A 10 4.45 12.92 -9.80
C ASN A 10 3.18 12.05 -9.81
N LEU A 11 3.02 11.31 -8.72
CA LEU A 11 1.80 10.55 -8.41
C LEU A 11 0.77 11.36 -7.59
N ALA A 12 1.04 12.63 -7.29
CA ALA A 12 0.12 13.47 -6.50
C ALA A 12 -1.30 13.55 -7.10
N PRO A 13 -1.49 13.62 -8.44
CA PRO A 13 -2.84 13.62 -9.01
C PRO A 13 -3.64 12.35 -8.73
N LEU A 14 -2.99 11.18 -8.60
CA LEU A 14 -3.67 9.93 -8.26
C LEU A 14 -4.20 10.00 -6.81
N SER A 15 -3.34 10.40 -5.88
CA SER A 15 -3.72 10.59 -4.47
C SER A 15 -4.83 11.63 -4.33
N GLN A 16 -4.71 12.79 -5.00
CA GLN A 16 -5.77 13.81 -5.02
C GLN A 16 -7.09 13.29 -5.62
N TRP A 17 -7.02 12.45 -6.65
CA TRP A 17 -8.21 11.83 -7.22
C TRP A 17 -8.86 10.85 -6.24
N ILE A 18 -8.12 10.05 -5.49
CA ILE A 18 -8.71 9.21 -4.42
C ILE A 18 -9.43 10.08 -3.39
N GLY A 19 -8.77 11.16 -2.96
CA GLY A 19 -9.31 12.13 -2.02
C GLY A 19 -9.47 11.59 -0.61
N THR A 20 -10.27 12.26 0.21
CA THR A 20 -10.48 11.90 1.62
C THR A 20 -11.97 11.75 1.92
N LEU A 21 -12.32 10.90 2.87
CA LEU A 21 -13.70 10.74 3.33
C LEU A 21 -14.12 11.95 4.17
N GLY A 22 -15.31 12.49 3.94
CA GLY A 22 -15.92 13.49 4.80
C GLY A 22 -16.56 14.64 4.03
N ARG A 23 -16.68 15.78 4.69
CA ARG A 23 -17.43 16.92 4.19
C ARG A 23 -16.87 17.48 2.89
N SER A 24 -17.74 17.68 1.91
CA SER A 24 -17.37 18.22 0.60
C SER A 24 -16.92 19.69 0.64
N ASP A 25 -17.44 20.47 1.58
CA ASP A 25 -17.04 21.87 1.77
C ASP A 25 -15.63 22.02 2.38
N GLN A 26 -15.05 20.93 2.87
CA GLN A 26 -13.66 20.84 3.33
C GLN A 26 -12.78 20.02 2.37
N GLY A 27 -13.24 19.80 1.13
CA GLY A 27 -12.50 19.05 0.11
C GLY A 27 -12.58 17.53 0.23
N GLY A 28 -13.45 17.00 1.09
CA GLY A 28 -13.73 15.57 1.20
C GLY A 28 -14.73 15.05 0.16
N HIS A 29 -14.91 13.74 0.17
CA HIS A 29 -15.91 13.03 -0.61
C HIS A 29 -16.88 12.31 0.33
N GLY A 30 -18.17 12.35 -0.03
CA GLY A 30 -19.16 11.53 0.66
C GLY A 30 -18.85 10.04 0.51
N ARG A 31 -19.29 9.24 1.49
CA ARG A 31 -18.98 7.80 1.65
C ARG A 31 -19.15 7.00 0.37
N ALA A 32 -20.25 7.18 -0.36
CA ALA A 32 -20.52 6.43 -1.58
C ALA A 32 -19.48 6.71 -2.69
N GLU A 33 -19.14 7.98 -2.91
CA GLU A 33 -18.14 8.36 -3.90
C GLU A 33 -16.73 7.95 -3.47
N PHE A 34 -16.40 8.14 -2.20
CA PHE A 34 -15.11 7.73 -1.65
C PHE A 34 -14.92 6.20 -1.79
N ALA A 35 -15.90 5.39 -1.40
CA ALA A 35 -15.85 3.93 -1.55
C ALA A 35 -15.73 3.50 -3.02
N ARG A 36 -16.45 4.15 -3.93
CA ARG A 36 -16.33 3.91 -5.38
C ARG A 36 -14.90 4.15 -5.87
N ARG A 37 -14.26 5.24 -5.44
CA ARG A 37 -12.88 5.56 -5.82
C ARG A 37 -11.87 4.58 -5.22
N GLN A 38 -12.07 4.14 -3.98
CA GLN A 38 -11.24 3.09 -3.36
C GLN A 38 -11.31 1.78 -4.16
N SER A 39 -12.51 1.34 -4.54
CA SER A 39 -12.67 0.11 -5.34
C SER A 39 -12.03 0.22 -6.74
N LEU A 40 -12.13 1.39 -7.37
CA LEU A 40 -11.45 1.61 -8.66
C LEU A 40 -9.92 1.63 -8.51
N HIS A 41 -9.40 2.21 -7.43
CA HIS A 41 -7.97 2.18 -7.15
C HIS A 41 -7.48 0.77 -6.82
N GLU A 42 -8.25 -0.01 -6.05
CA GLU A 42 -7.98 -1.43 -5.78
C GLU A 42 -7.86 -2.24 -7.09
N GLN A 43 -8.82 -2.08 -8.01
CA GLN A 43 -8.78 -2.73 -9.32
C GLN A 43 -7.55 -2.32 -10.15
N ALA A 44 -7.18 -1.04 -10.11
CA ALA A 44 -6.01 -0.54 -10.81
C ALA A 44 -4.70 -1.07 -10.20
N GLU A 45 -4.62 -1.18 -8.88
CA GLU A 45 -3.49 -1.75 -8.16
C GLU A 45 -3.31 -3.24 -8.50
N ILE A 46 -4.40 -4.01 -8.47
CA ILE A 46 -4.39 -5.43 -8.86
C ILE A 46 -3.90 -5.59 -10.30
N ALA A 47 -4.41 -4.79 -11.23
CA ALA A 47 -3.98 -4.82 -12.62
C ALA A 47 -2.48 -4.50 -12.76
N ALA A 48 -1.99 -3.47 -12.08
CA ALA A 48 -0.57 -3.09 -12.11
C ALA A 48 0.34 -4.19 -11.55
N LEU A 49 -0.06 -4.88 -10.48
CA LEU A 49 0.69 -6.01 -9.92
C LEU A 49 0.68 -7.22 -10.87
N LEU A 50 -0.40 -7.45 -11.62
CA LEU A 50 -0.47 -8.49 -12.64
C LEU A 50 0.37 -8.17 -13.89
N ASP A 51 0.67 -6.90 -14.16
CA ASP A 51 1.57 -6.49 -15.25
C ASP A 51 3.05 -6.77 -14.98
N VAL A 52 3.44 -7.10 -13.73
CA VAL A 52 4.85 -7.35 -13.35
C VAL A 52 5.52 -8.38 -14.28
N GLY A 53 4.87 -9.52 -14.51
CA GLY A 53 5.41 -10.56 -15.40
C GLY A 53 5.58 -10.10 -16.85
N TYR A 54 4.66 -9.26 -17.36
CA TYR A 54 4.80 -8.67 -18.69
C TYR A 54 6.02 -7.75 -18.78
N PHE A 55 6.24 -6.91 -17.77
CA PHE A 55 7.40 -6.01 -17.73
C PHE A 55 8.73 -6.78 -17.54
N MET A 56 8.73 -7.86 -16.77
CA MET A 56 9.88 -8.75 -16.64
C MET A 56 10.27 -9.37 -17.99
N ASP A 57 9.31 -9.96 -18.71
CA ASP A 57 9.55 -10.59 -20.01
C ASP A 57 10.09 -9.56 -21.02
N ARG A 58 9.57 -8.33 -20.97
CA ARG A 58 10.06 -7.21 -21.78
C ARG A 58 11.45 -6.71 -21.39
N ALA A 59 11.75 -6.63 -20.09
CA ALA A 59 13.06 -6.21 -19.59
C ALA A 59 14.17 -7.11 -20.17
N SER A 60 13.92 -8.42 -20.16
CA SER A 60 14.83 -9.40 -20.75
C SER A 60 14.85 -9.31 -22.29
N THR A 61 13.70 -9.42 -22.96
CA THR A 61 13.65 -9.55 -24.44
C THR A 61 14.03 -8.29 -25.21
N VAL A 62 13.74 -7.10 -24.67
CA VAL A 62 13.96 -5.83 -25.37
C VAL A 62 15.24 -5.15 -24.92
N TYR A 63 15.57 -5.25 -23.62
CA TYR A 63 16.68 -4.49 -23.04
C TYR A 63 17.84 -5.38 -22.58
N GLY A 64 17.68 -6.70 -22.59
CA GLY A 64 18.74 -7.63 -22.16
C GLY A 64 19.01 -7.59 -20.66
N TYR A 65 18.06 -7.15 -19.84
CA TYR A 65 18.20 -7.16 -18.39
C TYR A 65 17.89 -8.55 -17.82
N ASP A 66 18.88 -9.13 -17.13
CA ASP A 66 18.76 -10.45 -16.47
C ASP A 66 18.13 -10.36 -15.06
N ARG A 67 18.14 -9.16 -14.47
CA ARG A 67 17.63 -8.89 -13.13
C ARG A 67 16.46 -7.91 -13.21
N PHE A 68 15.43 -8.14 -12.41
CA PHE A 68 14.26 -7.29 -12.32
C PHE A 68 13.94 -7.00 -10.85
N LEU A 69 13.77 -5.73 -10.53
CA LEU A 69 13.36 -5.27 -9.20
C LEU A 69 12.10 -4.42 -9.36
N VAL A 70 11.10 -4.69 -8.54
CA VAL A 70 9.86 -3.91 -8.47
C VAL A 70 9.71 -3.38 -7.06
N ASP A 71 9.62 -2.07 -6.94
CA ASP A 71 9.18 -1.39 -5.72
C ASP A 71 7.65 -1.42 -5.70
N ALA A 72 7.08 -2.37 -4.96
CA ALA A 72 5.64 -2.48 -4.79
C ALA A 72 5.15 -1.51 -3.72
N GLY A 73 4.08 -0.77 -4.02
CA GLY A 73 3.47 0.13 -3.06
C GLY A 73 2.98 -0.62 -1.82
N GLY A 74 2.87 0.09 -0.69
CA GLY A 74 2.29 -0.45 0.54
C GLY A 74 0.81 -0.87 0.41
N SER A 75 0.19 -0.64 -0.74
CA SER A 75 -1.13 -1.12 -1.14
C SER A 75 -1.14 -2.59 -1.55
N LEU A 76 -0.01 -3.21 -1.93
CA LEU A 76 0.05 -4.64 -2.27
C LEU A 76 -0.58 -5.49 -1.17
N ILE A 77 -0.21 -5.21 0.08
CA ILE A 77 -0.72 -5.98 1.22
C ILE A 77 -2.22 -5.80 1.44
N GLU A 78 -2.83 -4.74 0.91
CA GLU A 78 -4.26 -4.47 1.06
C GLU A 78 -5.12 -5.16 0.00
N VAL A 79 -4.54 -5.53 -1.15
CA VAL A 79 -5.27 -6.08 -2.30
C VAL A 79 -5.13 -7.58 -2.48
N VAL A 80 -4.34 -8.24 -1.62
CA VAL A 80 -4.15 -9.70 -1.63
C VAL A 80 -5.01 -10.40 -0.59
N ASP A 81 -5.53 -11.57 -0.95
CA ASP A 81 -6.19 -12.50 -0.05
C ASP A 81 -5.16 -13.36 0.71
N LEU A 82 -5.04 -13.09 2.01
CA LEU A 82 -4.17 -13.84 2.93
C LEU A 82 -4.89 -14.97 3.67
N ASP A 83 -6.23 -15.05 3.55
CA ASP A 83 -7.01 -16.16 4.11
C ASP A 83 -6.95 -17.37 3.16
N ASN A 84 -6.82 -17.13 1.85
CA ASN A 84 -6.60 -18.17 0.85
C ASN A 84 -5.53 -17.80 -0.20
N PRO A 85 -4.25 -17.69 0.20
CA PRO A 85 -3.18 -17.23 -0.69
C PRO A 85 -2.89 -18.16 -1.88
N ALA A 86 -3.32 -19.43 -1.79
CA ALA A 86 -3.21 -20.38 -2.89
C ALA A 86 -4.15 -20.05 -4.07
N GLN A 87 -5.24 -19.33 -3.80
CA GLN A 87 -6.22 -18.93 -4.82
C GLN A 87 -6.13 -17.45 -5.20
N ASP A 88 -5.31 -16.67 -4.48
CA ASP A 88 -5.10 -15.27 -4.78
C ASP A 88 -4.29 -15.10 -6.09
N PRO A 89 -4.87 -14.49 -7.14
CA PRO A 89 -4.20 -14.40 -8.44
C PRO A 89 -2.95 -13.53 -8.43
N VAL A 90 -2.90 -12.51 -7.57
CA VAL A 90 -1.76 -11.58 -7.46
C VAL A 90 -0.59 -12.28 -6.79
N LEU A 91 -0.80 -12.91 -5.63
CA LEU A 91 0.21 -13.68 -4.91
C LEU A 91 0.72 -14.85 -5.76
N GLN A 92 -0.18 -15.58 -6.43
CA GLN A 92 0.24 -16.66 -7.32
C GLN A 92 1.08 -16.15 -8.49
N HIS A 93 0.73 -15.00 -9.07
CA HIS A 93 1.53 -14.42 -10.15
C HIS A 93 2.90 -13.94 -9.68
N LEU A 94 2.96 -13.20 -8.57
CA LEU A 94 4.19 -12.62 -8.06
C LEU A 94 5.14 -13.67 -7.51
N THR A 95 4.67 -14.57 -6.64
CA THR A 95 5.55 -15.57 -5.98
C THR A 95 6.11 -16.63 -6.93
N ARG A 96 5.47 -16.86 -8.09
CA ARG A 96 6.03 -17.74 -9.14
C ARG A 96 7.21 -17.15 -9.88
N ARG A 97 7.37 -15.82 -9.87
CA ARG A 97 8.36 -15.09 -10.69
C ARG A 97 9.33 -14.26 -9.87
N THR A 98 8.99 -13.95 -8.63
CA THR A 98 9.71 -13.01 -7.78
C THR A 98 9.82 -13.56 -6.36
N GLN A 99 10.83 -13.08 -5.63
CA GLN A 99 10.89 -13.22 -4.18
C GLN A 99 10.28 -11.96 -3.57
N LEU A 100 9.17 -12.09 -2.85
CA LEU A 100 8.62 -10.98 -2.08
C LEU A 100 9.55 -10.70 -0.89
N VAL A 101 9.85 -9.42 -0.67
CA VAL A 101 10.69 -8.95 0.44
C VAL A 101 9.88 -7.90 1.22
N TYR A 102 9.60 -8.19 2.48
CA TYR A 102 9.02 -7.25 3.43
C TYR A 102 10.15 -6.50 4.12
N ILE A 103 10.22 -5.19 3.86
CA ILE A 103 11.16 -4.29 4.53
C ILE A 103 10.50 -3.78 5.82
N GLU A 104 10.90 -4.37 6.94
CA GLU A 104 10.38 -4.04 8.26
C GLU A 104 11.00 -2.73 8.76
N ALA A 105 10.14 -1.75 9.03
CA ALA A 105 10.54 -0.50 9.66
C ALA A 105 10.55 -0.66 11.20
N PRO A 106 11.64 -0.28 11.89
CA PRO A 106 11.66 -0.20 13.35
C PRO A 106 10.55 0.70 13.89
N ASP A 107 10.09 0.47 15.12
CA ASP A 107 8.99 1.24 15.72
C ASP A 107 9.24 2.76 15.70
N ALA A 108 10.47 3.20 16.01
CA ALA A 108 10.83 4.61 15.95
C ALA A 108 10.70 5.22 14.52
N HIS A 109 10.88 4.42 13.47
CA HIS A 109 10.63 4.88 12.10
C HIS A 109 9.12 4.97 11.82
N VAL A 110 8.35 4.00 12.30
CA VAL A 110 6.89 4.02 12.16
C VAL A 110 6.27 5.21 12.90
N GLU A 111 6.74 5.52 14.11
CA GLU A 111 6.33 6.72 14.85
C GLU A 111 6.60 8.00 14.06
N ARG A 112 7.82 8.18 13.54
CA ARG A 112 8.16 9.33 12.68
C ARG A 112 7.31 9.39 11.41
N LEU A 113 6.97 8.25 10.82
CA LEU A 113 6.10 8.17 9.64
C LEU A 113 4.68 8.65 9.98
N ILE A 114 4.15 8.21 11.13
CA ILE A 114 2.85 8.64 11.64
C ILE A 114 2.86 10.14 11.91
N GLU A 115 3.84 10.66 12.63
CA GLU A 115 3.99 12.09 12.93
C GLU A 115 4.01 12.94 11.65
N ARG A 116 4.84 12.55 10.67
CA ARG A 116 4.93 13.25 9.38
C ARG A 116 3.61 13.23 8.63
N THR A 117 2.89 12.11 8.69
CA THR A 117 1.59 11.98 8.00
C THR A 117 0.51 12.77 8.72
N ILE A 118 0.53 12.85 10.05
CA ILE A 118 -0.37 13.71 10.81
C ILE A 118 -0.12 15.20 10.50
N ALA A 119 1.15 15.59 10.33
CA ALA A 119 1.53 16.94 9.95
C ALA A 119 1.12 17.26 8.49
N TYR A 120 1.20 16.29 7.58
CA TYR A 120 0.89 16.44 6.16
C TYR A 120 0.00 15.28 5.66
N PRO A 121 -1.28 15.26 6.07
CA PRO A 121 -2.18 14.15 5.74
C PRO A 121 -2.40 14.06 4.24
N LYS A 122 -2.21 12.87 3.69
CA LYS A 122 -2.43 12.56 2.28
C LYS A 122 -3.62 11.59 2.13
N PRO A 123 -4.37 11.67 1.03
CA PRO A 123 -5.29 10.62 0.62
C PRO A 123 -4.62 9.24 0.61
N MET A 124 -5.30 8.25 1.18
CA MET A 124 -4.80 6.88 1.32
C MET A 124 -5.80 5.86 0.78
N PHE A 125 -5.27 4.75 0.26
CA PHE A 125 -6.05 3.57 -0.03
C PHE A 125 -6.33 2.76 1.24
N TYR A 126 -7.57 2.26 1.33
CA TYR A 126 -8.08 1.41 2.41
C TYR A 126 -8.86 0.25 1.76
N ARG A 127 -8.57 -1.00 2.16
CA ARG A 127 -9.45 -2.13 1.82
C ARG A 127 -10.86 -1.90 2.39
N ALA A 128 -11.90 -2.31 1.67
CA ALA A 128 -13.29 -1.99 2.00
C ALA A 128 -13.67 -2.35 3.45
N ALA A 129 -13.36 -3.57 3.87
CA ALA A 129 -13.69 -4.04 5.21
C ALA A 129 -12.93 -3.30 6.34
N PHE A 130 -11.70 -2.83 6.09
CA PHE A 130 -10.99 -1.98 7.04
C PHE A 130 -11.66 -0.60 7.13
N LEU A 131 -11.98 -0.01 5.99
CA LEU A 131 -12.62 1.30 5.93
C LEU A 131 -13.97 1.31 6.64
N ASP A 132 -14.80 0.28 6.43
CA ASP A 132 -16.11 0.18 7.09
C ASP A 132 -15.99 0.06 8.61
N ALA A 133 -15.04 -0.75 9.10
CA ALA A 133 -14.74 -0.85 10.53
C ALA A 133 -14.24 0.48 11.10
N ALA A 134 -13.29 1.12 10.42
CA ALA A 134 -12.73 2.42 10.81
C ALA A 134 -13.79 3.52 10.88
N ILE A 135 -14.75 3.54 9.94
CA ILE A 135 -15.87 4.49 9.95
C ILE A 135 -16.77 4.24 11.17
N ALA A 136 -17.09 2.98 11.47
CA ALA A 136 -17.93 2.64 12.61
C ALA A 136 -17.28 3.05 13.94
N ASP A 137 -16.00 2.71 14.10
CA ASP A 137 -15.21 3.05 15.29
C ASP A 137 -15.09 4.57 15.47
N TYR A 138 -14.76 5.31 14.39
CA TYR A 138 -14.66 6.77 14.46
C TYR A 138 -16.01 7.44 14.77
N SER A 139 -17.11 6.90 14.23
CA SER A 139 -18.47 7.39 14.54
C SER A 139 -18.82 7.17 16.01
N ALA A 140 -18.44 6.01 16.57
CA ALA A 140 -18.68 5.67 17.98
C ALA A 140 -17.85 6.55 18.92
N GLU A 141 -16.59 6.84 18.58
CA GLU A 141 -15.71 7.69 19.39
C GLU A 141 -16.11 9.17 19.35
N THR A 142 -16.56 9.68 18.19
CA THR A 142 -16.84 11.11 18.00
C THR A 142 -18.31 11.50 18.16
N GLY A 143 -19.23 10.54 18.11
CA GLY A 143 -20.67 10.77 18.08
C GLY A 143 -21.20 11.31 16.74
N ILE A 144 -20.35 11.42 15.70
CA ILE A 144 -20.77 11.86 14.37
C ILE A 144 -21.42 10.67 13.64
N ALA A 145 -22.74 10.72 13.45
CA ALA A 145 -23.49 9.58 12.91
C ALA A 145 -23.23 9.27 11.42
N SER A 146 -22.84 10.29 10.64
CA SER A 146 -22.69 10.18 9.20
C SER A 146 -21.25 10.44 8.80
N ALA A 147 -20.65 9.50 8.09
CA ALA A 147 -19.31 9.61 7.53
C ALA A 147 -19.14 10.81 6.57
N ASN A 148 -20.24 11.32 6.00
CA ASN A 148 -20.20 12.51 5.16
C ASN A 148 -19.93 13.79 5.96
N ASP A 149 -20.16 13.75 7.28
CA ASP A 149 -20.01 14.90 8.17
C ASP A 149 -18.65 14.92 8.89
N PHE A 150 -17.80 13.92 8.64
CA PHE A 150 -16.44 13.88 9.18
C PHE A 150 -15.62 15.07 8.65
N ALA A 151 -14.78 15.63 9.53
CA ALA A 151 -13.71 16.52 9.11
C ALA A 151 -12.63 15.68 8.40
N PRO A 152 -12.41 15.84 7.08
CA PRO A 152 -11.66 14.84 6.31
C PRO A 152 -10.22 14.64 6.78
N LEU A 153 -9.52 15.73 7.14
CA LEU A 153 -8.15 15.63 7.62
C LEU A 153 -8.05 15.02 9.03
N GLU A 154 -9.04 15.25 9.88
CA GLU A 154 -9.07 14.66 11.22
C GLU A 154 -9.34 13.15 11.15
N PHE A 155 -10.21 12.71 10.25
CA PHE A 155 -10.39 11.29 9.98
C PHE A 155 -9.10 10.64 9.47
N VAL A 156 -8.38 11.29 8.53
CA VAL A 156 -7.09 10.78 8.04
C VAL A 156 -6.06 10.64 9.16
N LYS A 157 -5.91 11.67 10.01
CA LYS A 157 -5.00 11.64 11.17
C LYS A 157 -5.34 10.51 12.13
N TRP A 158 -6.63 10.29 12.37
CA TRP A 158 -7.11 9.26 13.28
C TRP A 158 -6.94 7.85 12.70
N VAL A 159 -7.25 7.65 11.41
CA VAL A 159 -7.23 6.32 10.80
C VAL A 159 -5.83 5.86 10.39
N PHE A 160 -4.91 6.79 10.10
CA PHE A 160 -3.59 6.44 9.57
C PHE A 160 -2.76 5.54 10.52
N PRO A 161 -2.61 5.85 11.83
CA PRO A 161 -1.92 4.95 12.76
C PRO A 161 -2.55 3.54 12.79
N ARG A 162 -3.89 3.49 12.74
CA ARG A 162 -4.65 2.21 12.73
C ARG A 162 -4.41 1.42 11.45
N LEU A 163 -4.32 2.10 10.31
CA LEU A 163 -3.98 1.49 9.03
C LEU A 163 -2.57 0.88 9.07
N ILE A 164 -1.60 1.59 9.61
CA ILE A 164 -0.22 1.08 9.70
C ILE A 164 -0.15 -0.18 10.58
N ASN A 165 -0.84 -0.19 11.72
CA ASN A 165 -0.90 -1.38 12.56
C ASN A 165 -1.58 -2.56 11.86
N ALA A 166 -2.72 -2.31 11.20
CA ALA A 166 -3.43 -3.35 10.43
C ALA A 166 -2.57 -3.91 9.27
N ARG A 167 -1.76 -3.06 8.62
CA ARG A 167 -0.81 -3.50 7.60
C ARG A 167 0.31 -4.34 8.17
N ARG A 168 0.87 -3.96 9.31
CA ARG A 168 1.92 -4.72 10.00
C ARG A 168 1.45 -6.15 10.26
N GLU A 169 0.27 -6.33 10.85
CA GLU A 169 -0.32 -7.67 11.08
C GLU A 169 -0.45 -8.49 9.80
N ARG A 170 -0.82 -7.86 8.68
CA ARG A 170 -0.93 -8.55 7.38
C ARG A 170 0.42 -8.92 6.80
N TYR A 171 1.43 -8.06 6.92
CA TYR A 171 2.81 -8.39 6.52
C TYR A 171 3.37 -9.55 7.35
N GLU A 172 3.09 -9.58 8.66
CA GLU A 172 3.44 -10.71 9.51
C GLU A 172 2.85 -12.01 8.99
N ARG A 173 1.55 -12.03 8.67
CA ARG A 173 0.89 -13.21 8.09
C ARG A 173 1.52 -13.64 6.75
N LEU A 174 1.96 -12.70 5.92
CA LEU A 174 2.62 -13.00 4.65
C LEU A 174 3.97 -13.71 4.86
N VAL A 175 4.73 -13.26 5.86
CA VAL A 175 6.01 -13.89 6.26
C VAL A 175 5.76 -15.25 6.92
N GLU A 176 4.81 -15.36 7.84
CA GLU A 176 4.44 -16.61 8.51
C GLU A 176 3.96 -17.68 7.52
N ALA A 177 3.27 -17.27 6.45
CA ALA A 177 2.87 -18.16 5.36
C ALA A 177 4.03 -18.61 4.45
N GLY A 178 5.25 -18.09 4.67
CA GLY A 178 6.43 -18.39 3.86
C GLY A 178 6.41 -17.75 2.46
N LEU A 179 5.58 -16.72 2.26
CA LEU A 179 5.39 -16.08 0.96
C LEU A 179 6.33 -14.88 0.75
N ALA A 180 6.88 -14.32 1.83
CA ALA A 180 7.82 -13.21 1.80
C ALA A 180 8.97 -13.41 2.78
N ARG A 181 10.13 -12.86 2.44
CA ARG A 181 11.29 -12.74 3.33
C ARG A 181 11.21 -11.48 4.15
N ARG A 182 11.55 -11.53 5.44
CA ARG A 182 11.66 -10.34 6.27
C ARG A 182 13.08 -9.78 6.26
N VAL A 183 13.21 -8.49 5.98
CA VAL A 183 14.49 -7.78 6.08
C VAL A 183 14.28 -6.47 6.86
N ALA A 184 15.17 -6.16 7.80
CA ALA A 184 15.10 -4.89 8.52
C ALA A 184 15.49 -3.72 7.62
N ALA A 185 14.78 -2.59 7.73
CA ALA A 185 15.07 -1.37 6.98
C ALA A 185 16.50 -0.85 7.23
N ASP A 186 17.02 -1.02 8.45
CA ASP A 186 18.38 -0.63 8.81
C ASP A 186 19.45 -1.48 8.11
N ASP A 187 19.15 -2.75 7.80
CA ASP A 187 20.07 -3.61 7.06
C ASP A 187 20.04 -3.29 5.56
N ILE A 188 18.85 -3.02 5.01
CA ILE A 188 18.70 -2.51 3.64
C ILE A 188 19.48 -1.20 3.46
N ALA A 189 19.46 -0.30 4.45
CA ALA A 189 20.18 0.97 4.39
C ALA A 189 21.72 0.83 4.37
N ARG A 190 22.26 -0.34 4.70
CA ARG A 190 23.70 -0.65 4.67
C ARG A 190 24.14 -1.36 3.39
N VAL A 191 23.22 -1.73 2.51
CA VAL A 191 23.53 -2.36 1.22
C VAL A 191 24.22 -1.34 0.32
N GLU A 192 25.44 -1.64 -0.11
CA GLU A 192 26.20 -0.80 -1.05
C GLU A 192 26.41 -1.48 -2.41
N THR A 193 26.33 -2.81 -2.45
CA THR A 193 26.58 -3.62 -3.65
C THR A 193 25.47 -4.64 -3.93
N GLU A 194 25.45 -5.17 -5.16
CA GLU A 194 24.56 -6.29 -5.53
C GLU A 194 24.78 -7.51 -4.63
N ALA A 195 26.05 -7.81 -4.28
CA ALA A 195 26.40 -8.93 -3.42
C ALA A 195 25.80 -8.77 -2.02
N ASP A 196 25.91 -7.58 -1.42
CA ASP A 196 25.33 -7.29 -0.10
C ASP A 196 23.81 -7.51 -0.11
N PHE A 197 23.13 -7.07 -1.18
CA PHE A 197 21.68 -7.25 -1.32
C PHE A 197 21.29 -8.73 -1.43
N LEU A 198 21.98 -9.49 -2.30
CA LEU A 198 21.70 -10.91 -2.50
C LEU A 198 21.98 -11.72 -1.23
N ASP A 199 23.06 -11.40 -0.51
CA ASP A 199 23.38 -12.03 0.77
C ASP A 199 22.32 -11.72 1.83
N LEU A 200 21.90 -10.46 1.93
CA LEU A 200 20.86 -10.03 2.86
C LEU A 200 19.53 -10.77 2.63
N VAL A 201 19.07 -10.82 1.37
CA VAL A 201 17.84 -11.54 1.01
C VAL A 201 18.02 -13.06 1.14
N GLY A 202 19.20 -13.60 0.85
CA GLY A 202 19.49 -15.03 0.97
C GLY A 202 19.56 -15.54 2.40
N GLN A 203 19.96 -14.69 3.35
CA GLN A 203 20.08 -15.02 4.78
C GLN A 203 18.80 -14.74 5.58
N SER A 204 17.91 -13.90 5.05
CA SER A 204 16.63 -13.60 5.70
C SER A 204 15.73 -14.84 5.84
N ALA A 205 15.07 -14.94 7.00
CA ALA A 205 14.08 -15.99 7.29
C ALA A 205 12.74 -15.64 6.64
#